data_AF-A0A4R0RZ01-F1
#
_entry.id   AF-A0A4R0RZ01-F1
#
_cell.length_a   1.000
_cell.length_b   1.000
_cell.length_c   1.000
_cell.angle_alpha   90.00
_cell.angle_beta   90.00
_cell.angle_gamma   90.00
#
_symmetry.space_group_name_H-M   'P 1'
#
loop_
_entity.id
_entity.type
_entity.pdbx_description
1 polymer ?
#
loop_
_entity_poly.entity_id
_entity_poly.type
_entity_poly.pdbx_seq_one_letter_code
_entity_poly.pdbx_strand_id
1 'polypeptide(L)'
;MAPRDSTKDVVELSSCSVKITIRPSRRYKQESQYLTVSATYKGQEVGYIEGAIVDRKACRKLGQHGLHTVMSEVTNYQPRLEFWSILFDKHGYVKEALLTHDYHKGAGGWSRELDAGVLVSIENVHVKPKYRRAGIASLMLHKIMETNRFHKRDFLVACDQIPNDSANNPGQMMAMQQRYLAFLHHNRFHRVGRTPFLLYSLDPNHPIHHMPFANEPRSSVSLYEDLMNEDAATDILPGLLRDASSVEREARRFPIHHAVESGPESLPYMIPGTGPPIDTFIQQQYRQSPSSVRERNRKGFTPLHAAAAHKNLRAVRELLKPQYGALGDLDNRQNVEGVTPLEFLWLILRKERQEQEMSGITWRGYSPDAIEVAWTLRHAAGEDIGTSKKFIEKYRWGCTCGKCTEGWFSPRMRYRIRWQAGALSLRMLSSRPSFKSGIATSADLSTAIGLRYIPPSVRADVTPEFWKAYLPTPLALVQAAFLHYAGDSVDEFKDAGGKGEHALNFVLDYAEKQSALGDGSFEAFVEDPEMLDTRKTWEMLPKCENDLDFGLMRRMLRVPPDVR
;
A
#
# COMPACT_ATOMS: atom_id res chain seq x y z
N MET A 1 24.65 25.60 -44.43
CA MET A 1 23.50 24.67 -44.44
C MET A 1 23.86 23.50 -45.34
N ALA A 2 24.22 22.36 -44.78
CA ALA A 2 24.43 21.13 -45.55
C ALA A 2 23.08 20.51 -45.91
N PRO A 3 22.90 19.95 -47.11
CA PRO A 3 21.65 19.33 -47.52
C PRO A 3 21.35 18.12 -46.62
N ARG A 4 20.16 18.12 -46.00
CA ARG A 4 19.63 16.94 -45.32
C ARG A 4 19.31 15.91 -46.40
N ASP A 5 20.16 14.90 -46.52
CA ASP A 5 19.92 13.71 -47.31
C ASP A 5 18.63 13.04 -46.81
N SER A 6 17.58 13.09 -47.64
CA SER A 6 16.18 12.93 -47.23
C SER A 6 15.55 11.62 -47.69
N THR A 7 16.33 10.55 -47.82
CA THR A 7 15.78 9.19 -47.91
C THR A 7 15.68 8.61 -46.51
N LYS A 8 14.64 9.03 -45.76
CA LYS A 8 14.26 8.27 -44.56
C LYS A 8 13.84 6.88 -45.04
N ASP A 9 14.66 5.87 -44.74
CA ASP A 9 14.26 4.47 -44.85
C ASP A 9 12.90 4.30 -44.16
N VAL A 10 11.86 4.15 -44.98
CA VAL A 10 10.52 3.85 -44.48
C VAL A 10 10.58 2.43 -43.95
N VAL A 11 10.46 2.29 -42.62
CA VAL A 11 10.42 0.97 -41.99
C VAL A 11 9.01 0.40 -42.21
N GLU A 12 8.93 -0.70 -42.94
CA GLU A 12 7.69 -1.49 -43.03
C GLU A 12 7.54 -2.34 -41.76
N LEU A 13 6.51 -2.09 -40.96
CA LEU A 13 6.26 -2.81 -39.71
C LEU A 13 6.10 -4.32 -39.90
N SER A 14 5.57 -4.75 -41.05
CA SER A 14 5.43 -6.15 -41.46
C SER A 14 6.78 -6.86 -41.61
N SER A 15 7.85 -6.12 -41.87
CA SER A 15 9.22 -6.64 -41.98
C SER A 15 9.97 -6.64 -40.65
N CYS A 16 9.37 -6.13 -39.57
CA CYS A 16 9.94 -6.22 -38.24
C CYS A 16 9.63 -7.58 -37.62
N SER A 17 10.63 -8.22 -37.02
CA SER A 17 10.43 -9.39 -36.17
C SER A 17 10.54 -8.98 -34.70
N VAL A 18 9.63 -9.47 -33.87
CA VAL A 18 9.61 -9.19 -32.43
C VAL A 18 9.87 -10.47 -31.66
N LYS A 19 10.83 -10.43 -30.74
CA LYS A 19 11.19 -11.55 -29.87
C LYS A 19 10.88 -11.19 -28.42
N ILE A 20 10.06 -12.01 -27.77
CA ILE A 20 9.76 -11.92 -26.34
C ILE A 20 10.64 -12.93 -25.59
N THR A 21 11.43 -12.43 -24.65
CA THR A 21 12.29 -13.22 -23.77
C THR A 21 11.84 -13.00 -22.34
N ILE A 22 11.55 -14.10 -21.63
CA ILE A 22 11.20 -14.08 -20.21
C ILE A 22 12.23 -14.92 -19.47
N ARG A 23 12.83 -14.36 -18.42
CA ARG A 23 13.85 -15.02 -17.60
C ARG A 23 13.41 -15.00 -16.14
N PRO A 24 13.53 -16.10 -15.39
CA PRO A 24 13.18 -16.09 -13.97
C PRO A 24 14.06 -15.11 -13.19
N SER A 25 13.49 -14.48 -12.16
CA SER A 25 14.26 -13.69 -11.20
C SER A 25 15.32 -14.55 -10.49
N ARG A 26 16.43 -13.93 -10.04
CA ARG A 26 17.51 -14.68 -9.37
C ARG A 26 17.07 -15.19 -8.00
N ARG A 27 16.44 -14.33 -7.19
CA ARG A 27 16.03 -14.67 -5.82
C ARG A 27 14.58 -15.16 -5.75
N TYR A 28 13.69 -14.56 -6.54
CA TYR A 28 12.24 -14.80 -6.46
C TYR A 28 11.69 -15.49 -7.71
N LYS A 29 12.19 -16.70 -7.99
CA LYS A 29 11.90 -17.43 -9.24
C LYS A 29 10.41 -17.73 -9.46
N GLN A 30 9.63 -17.83 -8.38
CA GLN A 30 8.20 -18.14 -8.44
C GLN A 30 7.36 -16.87 -8.49
N GLU A 31 7.82 -15.79 -7.86
CA GLU A 31 7.08 -14.55 -7.68
C GLU A 31 7.36 -13.54 -8.77
N SER A 32 8.51 -13.62 -9.45
CA SER A 32 8.86 -12.67 -10.49
C SER A 32 9.78 -13.18 -11.60
N GLN A 33 9.67 -12.53 -12.75
CA GLN A 33 10.45 -12.81 -13.96
C GLN A 33 10.81 -11.50 -14.66
N TYR A 34 11.98 -11.43 -15.28
CA TYR A 34 12.38 -10.33 -16.15
C TYR A 34 11.79 -10.50 -17.54
N LEU A 35 11.20 -9.44 -18.08
CA LEU A 35 10.66 -9.36 -19.42
C LEU A 35 11.56 -8.50 -20.30
N THR A 36 11.96 -9.04 -21.45
CA THR A 36 12.61 -8.27 -22.52
C THR A 36 11.91 -8.56 -23.83
N VAL A 37 11.47 -7.52 -24.52
CA VAL A 37 10.90 -7.60 -25.87
C VAL A 37 11.79 -6.83 -26.80
N SER A 38 12.36 -7.46 -27.82
CA SER A 38 13.20 -6.76 -28.80
C SER A 38 12.59 -6.83 -30.19
N ALA A 39 12.62 -5.71 -30.90
CA ALA A 39 12.23 -5.62 -32.30
C ALA A 39 13.49 -5.55 -33.18
N THR A 40 13.52 -6.32 -34.26
CA THR A 40 14.59 -6.30 -35.27
C THR A 40 14.04 -6.00 -36.65
N TYR A 41 14.82 -5.26 -37.45
CA TYR A 41 14.53 -4.94 -38.86
C TYR A 41 15.82 -5.13 -39.67
N LYS A 42 15.74 -5.89 -40.77
CA LYS A 42 16.92 -6.27 -41.58
C LYS A 42 18.07 -6.85 -40.74
N GLY A 43 17.73 -7.70 -39.76
CA GLY A 43 18.70 -8.34 -38.85
C GLY A 43 19.29 -7.44 -37.76
N GLN A 44 18.95 -6.15 -37.72
CA GLN A 44 19.43 -5.23 -36.69
C GLN A 44 18.34 -4.94 -35.65
N GLU A 45 18.71 -4.91 -34.36
CA GLU A 45 17.80 -4.43 -33.32
C GLU A 45 17.45 -2.95 -33.54
N VAL A 46 16.16 -2.63 -33.51
CA VAL A 46 15.63 -1.28 -33.76
C VAL A 46 14.97 -0.65 -32.54
N GLY A 47 14.58 -1.47 -31.56
CA GLY A 47 14.03 -1.05 -30.29
C GLY A 47 13.84 -2.23 -29.34
N TYR A 48 13.59 -1.91 -28.08
CA TYR A 48 13.30 -2.89 -27.05
C TYR A 48 12.34 -2.35 -25.98
N ILE A 49 11.70 -3.26 -25.25
CA ILE A 49 10.96 -3.02 -24.02
C ILE A 49 11.59 -3.88 -22.92
N GLU A 50 11.84 -3.29 -21.75
CA GLU A 50 12.21 -4.01 -20.54
C GLU A 50 11.14 -3.84 -19.46
N GLY A 51 11.02 -4.84 -18.61
CA GLY A 51 10.09 -4.83 -17.51
C GLY A 51 10.16 -6.07 -16.65
N ALA A 52 9.15 -6.26 -15.82
CA ALA A 52 9.04 -7.37 -14.89
C ALA A 52 7.62 -7.95 -14.91
N ILE A 53 7.53 -9.28 -14.78
CA ILE A 53 6.28 -10.01 -14.55
C ILE A 53 6.27 -10.39 -13.08
N VAL A 54 5.18 -10.06 -12.37
CA VAL A 54 5.09 -10.22 -10.93
C VAL A 54 3.80 -10.95 -10.58
N ASP A 55 3.93 -12.15 -10.02
CA ASP A 55 2.81 -12.92 -9.49
C ASP A 55 2.50 -12.46 -8.07
N ARG A 56 1.44 -11.66 -7.94
CA ARG A 56 0.99 -11.12 -6.65
C ARG A 56 0.51 -12.20 -5.70
N LYS A 57 -0.11 -13.27 -6.20
CA LYS A 57 -0.57 -14.38 -5.36
C LYS A 57 0.62 -15.12 -4.77
N ALA A 58 1.68 -15.32 -5.55
CA ALA A 58 2.92 -15.87 -5.05
C ALA A 58 3.60 -14.93 -4.05
N CYS A 59 3.66 -13.62 -4.34
CA CYS A 59 4.20 -12.60 -3.42
C CYS A 59 3.52 -12.63 -2.05
N ARG A 60 2.20 -12.81 -1.98
CA ARG A 60 1.44 -12.88 -0.70
C ARG A 60 1.91 -14.02 0.20
N LYS A 61 2.39 -15.13 -0.37
CA LYS A 61 2.91 -16.28 0.39
C LYS A 61 4.25 -15.98 1.08
N LEU A 62 4.96 -14.94 0.63
CA LEU A 62 6.17 -14.46 1.32
C LEU A 62 5.84 -13.69 2.61
N GLY A 63 4.55 -13.44 2.89
CA GLY A 63 4.07 -12.80 4.10
C GLY A 63 3.73 -11.33 3.91
N GLN A 64 3.71 -10.60 5.02
CA GLN A 64 3.47 -9.15 5.01
C GLN A 64 4.62 -8.48 4.25
N HIS A 65 4.30 -7.56 3.34
CA HIS A 65 5.23 -6.84 2.46
C HIS A 65 5.88 -7.68 1.34
N GLY A 66 5.43 -8.92 1.11
CA GLY A 66 6.02 -9.80 0.09
C GLY A 66 6.05 -9.18 -1.32
N LEU A 67 4.99 -8.46 -1.73
CA LEU A 67 4.99 -7.73 -3.00
C LEU A 67 6.07 -6.65 -3.02
N HIS A 68 6.15 -5.82 -1.98
CA HIS A 68 7.16 -4.77 -1.88
C HIS A 68 8.58 -5.34 -1.93
N THR A 69 8.84 -6.43 -1.21
CA THR A 69 10.11 -7.15 -1.22
C THR A 69 10.48 -7.64 -2.61
N VAL A 70 9.55 -8.26 -3.35
CA VAL A 70 9.80 -8.74 -4.70
C VAL A 70 10.05 -7.58 -5.67
N MET A 71 9.22 -6.53 -5.61
CA MET A 71 9.37 -5.36 -6.48
C MET A 71 10.70 -4.64 -6.26
N SER A 72 11.17 -4.56 -5.01
CA SER A 72 12.46 -3.95 -4.67
C SER A 72 13.67 -4.58 -5.38
N GLU A 73 13.55 -5.84 -5.77
CA GLU A 73 14.61 -6.57 -6.48
C GLU A 73 14.47 -6.47 -8.00
N VAL A 74 13.25 -6.62 -8.53
CA VAL A 74 13.07 -6.78 -9.98
C VAL A 74 12.96 -5.48 -10.73
N THR A 75 12.61 -4.38 -10.06
CA THR A 75 12.62 -3.07 -10.69
C THR A 75 14.01 -2.48 -10.56
N ASN A 76 14.67 -2.18 -11.68
CA ASN A 76 16.02 -1.57 -11.70
C ASN A 76 16.04 -0.12 -11.20
N TYR A 77 14.90 0.41 -10.73
CA TYR A 77 14.71 1.80 -10.35
C TYR A 77 14.64 1.96 -8.83
N GLN A 78 15.82 1.93 -8.18
CA GLN A 78 15.99 2.01 -6.72
C GLN A 78 15.34 3.22 -6.00
N PRO A 79 15.15 4.42 -6.59
CA PRO A 79 14.45 5.49 -5.88
C PRO A 79 12.91 5.32 -5.83
N ARG A 80 12.36 4.26 -6.42
CA ARG A 80 10.92 4.16 -6.74
C ARG A 80 10.19 3.00 -6.05
N LEU A 81 10.74 2.48 -4.95
CA LEU A 81 10.04 1.55 -4.03
C LEU A 81 8.67 2.06 -3.58
N GLU A 82 8.53 3.39 -3.46
CA GLU A 82 7.29 4.07 -3.06
C GLU A 82 6.15 3.92 -4.08
N PHE A 83 6.45 3.63 -5.35
CA PHE A 83 5.47 3.65 -6.44
C PHE A 83 4.41 2.56 -6.29
N TRP A 84 4.80 1.32 -6.04
CA TRP A 84 3.82 0.23 -5.89
C TRP A 84 2.98 0.37 -4.62
N SER A 85 3.55 1.02 -3.60
CA SER A 85 2.80 1.38 -2.40
C SER A 85 1.70 2.41 -2.70
N ILE A 86 1.71 3.12 -3.83
CA ILE A 86 0.60 3.99 -4.25
C ILE A 86 -0.64 3.15 -4.59
N LEU A 87 -0.44 2.03 -5.30
CA LEU A 87 -1.53 1.18 -5.78
C LEU A 87 -1.97 0.16 -4.74
N PHE A 88 -1.01 -0.47 -4.06
CA PHE A 88 -1.25 -1.64 -3.23
C PHE A 88 -0.95 -1.38 -1.75
N ASP A 89 -1.66 -2.08 -0.88
CA ASP A 89 -1.36 -2.15 0.54
C ASP A 89 -0.17 -3.10 0.83
N LYS A 90 0.18 -3.24 2.11
CA LYS A 90 1.28 -4.13 2.53
C LYS A 90 1.08 -5.61 2.21
N HIS A 91 -0.14 -6.03 1.87
CA HIS A 91 -0.47 -7.40 1.50
C HIS A 91 -0.62 -7.56 -0.02
N GLY A 92 -0.36 -6.51 -0.81
CA GLY A 92 -0.50 -6.55 -2.26
C GLY A 92 -1.94 -6.56 -2.76
N TYR A 93 -2.89 -6.03 -1.96
CA TYR A 93 -4.25 -5.73 -2.40
C TYR A 93 -4.35 -4.27 -2.80
N VAL A 94 -5.19 -3.96 -3.79
CA VAL A 94 -5.41 -2.57 -4.23
C VAL A 94 -5.97 -1.76 -3.06
N LYS A 95 -5.44 -0.55 -2.86
CA LYS A 95 -5.87 0.33 -1.77
C LYS A 95 -7.33 0.72 -1.95
N GLU A 96 -8.11 0.63 -0.87
CA GLU A 96 -9.56 0.95 -0.90
C GLU A 96 -9.81 2.40 -1.36
N ALA A 97 -8.90 3.33 -1.06
CA ALA A 97 -9.01 4.71 -1.54
C ALA A 97 -9.06 4.83 -3.08
N LEU A 98 -8.43 3.91 -3.82
CA LEU A 98 -8.49 3.89 -5.28
C LEU A 98 -9.79 3.27 -5.81
N LEU A 99 -10.57 2.62 -4.95
CA LEU A 99 -11.84 1.97 -5.30
C LEU A 99 -13.04 2.83 -4.91
N THR A 100 -13.02 3.43 -3.72
CA THR A 100 -14.22 4.03 -3.12
C THR A 100 -14.13 5.52 -2.88
N HIS A 101 -12.93 6.10 -2.76
CA HIS A 101 -12.78 7.51 -2.38
C HIS A 101 -13.15 8.44 -3.53
N ASP A 102 -14.00 9.44 -3.27
CA ASP A 102 -14.56 10.29 -4.32
C ASP A 102 -13.52 11.05 -5.16
N TYR A 103 -12.46 11.55 -4.53
CA TYR A 103 -11.34 12.15 -5.24
C TYR A 103 -10.35 11.13 -5.83
N HIS A 104 -9.79 10.24 -5.00
CA HIS A 104 -8.67 9.36 -5.38
C HIS A 104 -9.03 8.24 -6.36
N LYS A 105 -10.28 7.74 -6.36
CA LYS A 105 -10.73 6.68 -7.29
C LYS A 105 -10.74 7.12 -8.76
N GLY A 106 -10.65 8.43 -9.00
CA GLY A 106 -10.58 8.97 -10.34
C GLY A 106 -11.83 8.65 -11.16
N ALA A 107 -11.64 8.07 -12.35
CA ALA A 107 -12.75 7.65 -13.21
C ALA A 107 -13.48 6.39 -12.70
N GLY A 108 -12.95 5.68 -11.70
CA GLY A 108 -13.58 4.50 -11.12
C GLY A 108 -13.71 3.29 -12.06
N GLY A 109 -12.93 3.25 -13.14
CA GLY A 109 -12.98 2.16 -14.14
C GLY A 109 -12.26 0.88 -13.73
N TRP A 110 -11.57 0.88 -12.58
CA TRP A 110 -10.84 -0.26 -12.04
C TRP A 110 -11.47 -0.74 -10.75
N SER A 111 -11.47 -2.05 -10.56
CA SER A 111 -12.09 -2.70 -9.41
C SER A 111 -11.11 -3.59 -8.65
N ARG A 112 -11.64 -4.48 -7.80
CA ARG A 112 -10.87 -5.55 -7.15
C ARG A 112 -10.39 -6.64 -8.11
N GLU A 113 -10.69 -6.55 -9.40
CA GLU A 113 -9.97 -7.32 -10.42
C GLU A 113 -8.44 -7.10 -10.31
N LEU A 114 -8.02 -5.93 -9.84
CA LEU A 114 -6.63 -5.62 -9.53
C LEU A 114 -6.08 -6.38 -8.32
N ASP A 115 -6.84 -7.23 -7.64
CA ASP A 115 -6.32 -8.12 -6.60
C ASP A 115 -5.87 -9.49 -7.14
N ALA A 116 -6.10 -9.77 -8.43
CA ALA A 116 -5.87 -11.06 -9.07
C ALA A 116 -4.93 -10.98 -10.29
N GLY A 117 -4.38 -12.12 -10.71
CA GLY A 117 -3.49 -12.20 -11.88
C GLY A 117 -2.10 -11.60 -11.65
N VAL A 118 -1.27 -11.71 -12.70
CA VAL A 118 0.08 -11.16 -12.72
C VAL A 118 0.08 -9.70 -13.18
N LEU A 119 1.05 -8.94 -12.68
CA LEU A 119 1.37 -7.60 -13.17
C LEU A 119 2.54 -7.68 -14.13
N VAL A 120 2.34 -7.20 -15.36
CA VAL A 120 3.39 -7.09 -16.38
C VAL A 120 3.81 -5.62 -16.45
N SER A 121 4.81 -5.27 -15.64
CA SER A 121 5.41 -3.93 -15.59
C SER A 121 6.14 -3.63 -16.90
N ILE A 122 5.88 -2.45 -17.46
CA ILE A 122 6.54 -1.87 -18.63
C ILE A 122 7.37 -0.69 -18.13
N GLU A 123 8.68 -0.89 -18.02
CA GLU A 123 9.57 0.04 -17.31
C GLU A 123 10.37 0.92 -18.26
N ASN A 124 10.96 0.31 -19.28
CA ASN A 124 11.80 1.00 -20.25
C ASN A 124 11.31 0.68 -21.66
N VAL A 125 10.96 1.72 -22.42
CA VAL A 125 10.56 1.60 -23.82
C VAL A 125 11.53 2.40 -24.67
N HIS A 126 12.38 1.70 -25.42
CA HIS A 126 13.41 2.31 -26.23
C HIS A 126 13.22 2.03 -27.72
N VAL A 127 13.29 3.07 -28.54
CA VAL A 127 13.38 2.97 -30.00
C VAL A 127 14.52 3.84 -30.48
N LYS A 128 15.44 3.26 -31.28
CA LYS A 128 16.61 3.97 -31.80
C LYS A 128 16.17 5.21 -32.59
N PRO A 129 16.83 6.37 -32.45
CA PRO A 129 16.36 7.64 -33.01
C PRO A 129 15.95 7.59 -34.49
N LYS A 130 16.69 6.89 -35.33
CA LYS A 130 16.41 6.74 -36.77
C LYS A 130 15.12 5.98 -37.11
N TYR A 131 14.60 5.18 -36.19
CA TYR A 131 13.39 4.36 -36.38
C TYR A 131 12.19 4.83 -35.56
N ARG A 132 12.30 5.99 -34.89
CA ARG A 132 11.18 6.56 -34.12
C ARG A 132 10.05 6.98 -35.05
N ARG A 133 8.83 7.01 -34.50
CA ARG A 133 7.57 7.34 -35.21
C ARG A 133 7.16 6.32 -36.30
N ALA A 134 7.82 5.18 -36.39
CA ALA A 134 7.42 4.09 -37.29
C ALA A 134 6.40 3.11 -36.67
N GLY A 135 5.95 3.32 -35.43
CA GLY A 135 5.02 2.40 -34.73
C GLY A 135 5.67 1.20 -34.04
N ILE A 136 7.01 1.12 -34.03
CA ILE A 136 7.77 -0.04 -33.49
C ILE A 136 7.47 -0.30 -32.00
N ALA A 137 7.33 0.75 -31.18
CA ALA A 137 7.01 0.58 -29.76
C ALA A 137 5.62 -0.05 -29.56
N SER A 138 4.61 0.41 -30.32
CA SER A 138 3.27 -0.17 -30.29
C SER A 138 3.28 -1.62 -30.80
N LEU A 139 4.06 -1.91 -31.86
CA LEU A 139 4.25 -3.28 -32.35
C LEU A 139 4.78 -4.20 -31.25
N MET A 140 5.78 -3.77 -30.48
CA MET A 140 6.31 -4.56 -29.36
C MET A 140 5.27 -4.78 -28.26
N LEU A 141 4.51 -3.74 -27.87
CA LEU A 141 3.43 -3.86 -26.89
C LEU A 141 2.32 -4.80 -27.36
N HIS A 142 1.84 -4.67 -28.59
CA HIS A 142 0.82 -5.55 -29.15
C HIS A 142 1.28 -7.00 -29.17
N LYS A 143 2.58 -7.27 -29.44
CA LYS A 143 3.12 -8.63 -29.35
C LYS A 143 3.10 -9.19 -27.93
N ILE A 144 3.25 -8.35 -26.91
CA ILE A 144 3.01 -8.75 -25.50
C ILE A 144 1.53 -9.08 -25.29
N MET A 145 0.60 -8.29 -25.85
CA MET A 145 -0.84 -8.51 -25.68
C MET A 145 -1.37 -9.75 -26.45
N GLU A 146 -0.76 -10.09 -27.58
CA GLU A 146 -1.13 -11.22 -28.44
C GLU A 146 -0.57 -12.57 -27.95
N THR A 147 0.40 -12.55 -27.03
CA THR A 147 1.03 -13.78 -26.57
C THR A 147 0.06 -14.62 -25.72
N ASN A 148 0.12 -15.95 -25.85
CA ASN A 148 -0.68 -16.86 -25.05
C ASN A 148 -0.15 -17.08 -23.63
N ARG A 149 0.92 -16.36 -23.24
CA ARG A 149 1.53 -16.48 -21.91
C ARG A 149 0.77 -15.75 -20.81
N PHE A 150 -0.09 -14.80 -21.17
CA PHE A 150 -0.86 -14.03 -20.22
C PHE A 150 -2.35 -14.33 -20.38
N HIS A 151 -3.08 -14.23 -19.28
CA HIS A 151 -4.49 -14.51 -19.18
C HIS A 151 -5.30 -13.21 -19.10
N LYS A 152 -6.62 -13.32 -19.30
CA LYS A 152 -7.57 -12.19 -19.21
C LYS A 152 -7.55 -11.46 -17.87
N ARG A 153 -7.09 -12.11 -16.80
CA ARG A 153 -6.98 -11.54 -15.45
C ARG A 153 -5.64 -10.84 -15.19
N ASP A 154 -4.73 -10.85 -16.15
CA ASP A 154 -3.42 -10.23 -16.02
C ASP A 154 -3.47 -8.79 -16.59
N PHE A 155 -2.60 -7.93 -16.07
CA PHE A 155 -2.59 -6.51 -16.42
C PHE A 155 -1.20 -6.07 -16.86
N LEU A 156 -1.11 -5.32 -17.95
CA LEU A 156 0.10 -4.57 -18.26
C LEU A 156 0.07 -3.27 -17.48
N VAL A 157 1.19 -2.91 -16.85
CA VAL A 157 1.33 -1.72 -16.00
C VAL A 157 2.40 -0.81 -16.57
N ALA A 158 2.08 0.46 -16.73
CA ALA A 158 3.06 1.50 -17.05
C ALA A 158 2.91 2.66 -16.08
N CYS A 159 4.00 3.41 -15.87
CA CYS A 159 3.99 4.65 -15.10
C CYS A 159 4.25 5.81 -16.04
N ASP A 160 3.39 6.84 -16.05
CA ASP A 160 3.58 7.99 -16.94
C ASP A 160 4.82 8.82 -16.59
N GLN A 161 5.41 8.63 -15.41
CA GLN A 161 6.66 9.27 -15.03
C GLN A 161 7.86 8.50 -15.58
N ILE A 162 8.52 9.09 -16.57
CA ILE A 162 9.74 8.51 -17.16
C ILE A 162 10.91 8.73 -16.19
N PRO A 163 11.62 7.68 -15.74
CA PRO A 163 12.85 7.84 -14.99
C PRO A 163 13.86 8.57 -15.88
N ASN A 164 14.54 9.61 -15.37
CA ASN A 164 15.56 10.25 -16.19
C ASN A 164 16.79 10.71 -15.42
N ASP A 165 17.92 10.09 -15.76
CA ASP A 165 19.27 10.50 -15.40
C ASP A 165 19.90 11.45 -16.45
N SER A 166 19.20 11.78 -17.55
CA SER A 166 19.81 12.43 -18.73
C SER A 166 19.18 13.73 -19.22
N ALA A 167 17.97 14.12 -18.76
CA ALA A 167 17.39 15.41 -19.15
C ALA A 167 17.82 16.52 -18.20
N ASN A 168 18.78 17.33 -18.62
CA ASN A 168 19.20 18.52 -17.90
C ASN A 168 18.16 19.66 -17.94
N ASN A 169 17.02 19.51 -18.65
CA ASN A 169 16.01 20.55 -18.82
C ASN A 169 14.58 20.05 -18.50
N PRO A 170 13.88 20.67 -17.53
CA PRO A 170 12.49 20.37 -17.16
C PRO A 170 11.49 20.39 -18.33
N GLY A 171 11.59 21.36 -19.24
CA GLY A 171 10.67 21.48 -20.39
C GLY A 171 10.82 20.30 -21.37
N GLN A 172 12.04 19.80 -21.54
CA GLN A 172 12.27 18.59 -22.35
C GLN A 172 11.71 17.34 -21.67
N MET A 173 11.78 17.27 -20.33
CA MET A 173 11.22 16.19 -19.54
C MET A 173 9.70 16.15 -19.66
N MET A 174 9.01 17.28 -19.48
CA MET A 174 7.55 17.36 -19.65
C MET A 174 7.11 17.01 -21.07
N ALA A 175 7.80 17.52 -22.09
CA ALA A 175 7.49 17.17 -23.48
C ALA A 175 7.73 15.67 -23.76
N MET A 176 8.69 15.04 -23.08
CA MET A 176 8.93 13.60 -23.17
C MET A 176 7.84 12.80 -22.46
N GLN A 177 7.43 13.22 -21.28
CA GLN A 177 6.35 12.65 -20.49
C GLN A 177 5.02 12.69 -21.23
N GLN A 178 4.66 13.84 -21.81
CA GLN A 178 3.45 13.98 -22.63
C GLN A 178 3.47 13.05 -23.85
N ARG A 179 4.63 12.91 -24.52
CA ARG A 179 4.76 11.97 -25.65
C ARG A 179 4.60 10.51 -25.20
N TYR A 180 5.13 10.16 -24.04
CA TYR A 180 5.00 8.81 -23.50
C TYR A 180 3.56 8.52 -23.06
N LEU A 181 2.90 9.46 -22.39
CA LEU A 181 1.48 9.35 -22.05
C LEU A 181 0.60 9.21 -23.30
N ALA A 182 0.85 10.02 -24.33
CA ALA A 182 0.15 9.92 -25.61
C ALA A 182 0.37 8.54 -26.27
N PHE A 183 1.59 7.99 -26.16
CA PHE A 183 1.88 6.63 -26.60
C PHE A 183 1.11 5.57 -25.81
N LEU A 184 1.02 5.70 -24.48
CA LEU A 184 0.26 4.78 -23.64
C LEU A 184 -1.25 4.84 -23.96
N HIS A 185 -1.84 6.03 -24.09
CA HIS A 185 -3.24 6.20 -24.51
C HIS A 185 -3.50 5.65 -25.92
N HIS A 186 -2.57 5.87 -26.86
CA HIS A 186 -2.67 5.28 -28.20
C HIS A 186 -2.75 3.75 -28.16
N ASN A 187 -2.11 3.12 -27.16
CA ASN A 187 -2.16 1.68 -26.90
C ASN A 187 -3.22 1.29 -25.84
N ARG A 188 -4.22 2.15 -25.60
CA ARG A 188 -5.38 1.90 -24.71
C ARG A 188 -5.05 1.62 -23.25
N PHE A 189 -3.94 2.14 -22.75
CA PHE A 189 -3.70 2.17 -21.32
C PHE A 189 -4.58 3.24 -20.66
N HIS A 190 -5.15 2.93 -19.50
CA HIS A 190 -6.00 3.82 -18.71
C HIS A 190 -5.48 3.94 -17.29
N ARG A 191 -5.51 5.15 -16.73
CA ARG A 191 -5.03 5.44 -15.38
C ARG A 191 -5.83 4.75 -14.28
N VAL A 192 -5.11 4.38 -13.22
CA VAL A 192 -5.69 3.91 -11.96
C VAL A 192 -5.86 5.07 -11.02
N GLY A 193 -7.11 5.49 -10.78
CA GLY A 193 -7.39 6.64 -9.93
C GLY A 193 -6.71 7.93 -10.40
N ARG A 194 -6.20 8.72 -9.46
CA ARG A 194 -5.36 9.91 -9.73
C ARG A 194 -3.86 9.65 -9.59
N THR A 195 -3.45 8.40 -9.77
CA THR A 195 -2.06 7.97 -9.63
C THR A 195 -1.28 8.17 -10.94
N PRO A 196 0.07 8.12 -10.94
CA PRO A 196 0.85 8.15 -12.18
C PRO A 196 0.77 6.83 -12.98
N PHE A 197 0.05 5.82 -12.50
CA PHE A 197 0.00 4.51 -13.15
C PHE A 197 -1.15 4.36 -14.11
N LEU A 198 -0.84 3.73 -15.24
CA LEU A 198 -1.81 3.31 -16.24
C LEU A 198 -1.74 1.80 -16.40
N LEU A 199 -2.92 1.21 -16.61
CA LEU A 199 -3.10 -0.22 -16.82
C LEU A 199 -3.75 -0.49 -18.17
N TYR A 200 -3.42 -1.65 -18.73
CA TYR A 200 -4.14 -2.25 -19.84
C TYR A 200 -4.68 -3.61 -19.38
N SER A 201 -5.98 -3.80 -19.51
CA SER A 201 -6.63 -5.09 -19.25
C SER A 201 -6.46 -6.01 -20.46
N LEU A 202 -6.06 -7.27 -20.22
CA LEU A 202 -6.00 -8.29 -21.27
C LEU A 202 -7.36 -8.95 -21.55
N ASP A 203 -8.40 -8.61 -20.78
CA ASP A 203 -9.77 -9.02 -21.11
C ASP A 203 -10.36 -8.09 -22.18
N PRO A 204 -10.59 -8.55 -23.42
CA PRO A 204 -11.13 -7.69 -24.48
C PRO A 204 -12.53 -7.13 -24.16
N ASN A 205 -13.26 -7.74 -23.21
CA ASN A 205 -14.58 -7.29 -22.79
C ASN A 205 -14.55 -6.37 -21.56
N HIS A 206 -13.36 -5.98 -21.09
CA HIS A 206 -13.24 -5.15 -19.91
C HIS A 206 -13.92 -3.79 -20.12
N PRO A 207 -14.78 -3.31 -19.18
CA PRO A 207 -15.50 -2.05 -19.33
C PRO A 207 -14.59 -0.84 -19.60
N ILE A 208 -13.35 -0.87 -19.10
CA ILE A 208 -12.36 0.19 -19.31
C ILE A 208 -12.10 0.48 -20.80
N HIS A 209 -12.20 -0.51 -21.69
CA HIS A 209 -11.95 -0.30 -23.12
C HIS A 209 -12.99 0.60 -23.80
N HIS A 210 -14.14 0.81 -23.15
CA HIS A 210 -15.19 1.71 -23.61
C HIS A 210 -15.13 3.08 -22.93
N MET A 211 -14.19 3.30 -22.01
CA MET A 211 -14.03 4.56 -21.31
C MET A 211 -13.33 5.59 -22.24
N PRO A 212 -13.94 6.76 -22.50
CA PRO A 212 -13.26 7.82 -23.24
C PRO A 212 -12.08 8.39 -22.44
N PHE A 213 -10.93 8.60 -23.07
CA PHE A 213 -9.77 9.24 -22.43
C PHE A 213 -10.06 10.65 -21.90
N ALA A 214 -11.06 11.35 -22.48
CA ALA A 214 -11.50 12.66 -21.99
C ALA A 214 -12.10 12.60 -20.57
N ASN A 215 -12.58 11.43 -20.14
CA ASN A 215 -13.13 11.22 -18.81
C ASN A 215 -12.05 10.75 -17.81
N GLU A 216 -10.83 10.53 -18.27
CA GLU A 216 -9.73 10.08 -17.43
C GLU A 216 -9.16 11.27 -16.64
N PRO A 217 -9.12 11.20 -15.31
CA PRO A 217 -8.52 12.27 -14.53
C PRO A 217 -7.02 12.34 -14.78
N ARG A 218 -6.47 13.55 -14.70
CA ARG A 218 -5.01 13.73 -14.64
C ARG A 218 -4.46 13.17 -13.33
N SER A 219 -3.19 12.74 -13.34
CA SER A 219 -2.49 12.42 -12.10
C SER A 219 -2.31 13.67 -11.25
N SER A 220 -2.25 13.51 -9.92
CA SER A 220 -1.96 14.61 -9.00
C SER A 220 -0.67 15.34 -9.37
N VAL A 221 0.36 14.60 -9.79
CA VAL A 221 1.65 15.16 -10.20
C VAL A 221 1.52 16.02 -11.46
N SER A 222 0.82 15.53 -12.50
CA SER A 222 0.61 16.30 -13.73
C SER A 222 -0.21 17.57 -13.49
N LEU A 223 -1.23 17.51 -12.64
CA LEU A 223 -2.02 18.69 -12.27
C LEU A 223 -1.15 19.77 -11.61
N TYR A 224 -0.22 19.34 -10.77
CA TYR A 224 0.68 20.26 -10.09
C TYR A 224 1.76 20.84 -11.00
N GLU A 225 2.33 20.03 -11.89
CA GLU A 225 3.33 20.49 -12.87
C GLU A 225 2.79 21.61 -13.77
N ASP A 226 1.53 21.54 -14.19
CA ASP A 226 0.87 22.60 -14.96
C ASP A 226 0.76 23.90 -14.16
N LEU A 227 0.38 23.83 -12.88
CA LEU A 227 0.29 24.99 -11.99
C LEU A 227 1.67 25.65 -11.76
N MET A 228 2.74 24.86 -11.70
CA MET A 228 4.09 25.39 -11.54
C MET A 228 4.62 26.07 -12.79
N ASN A 229 4.22 25.63 -13.99
CA ASN A 229 4.67 26.24 -15.23
C ASN A 229 4.11 27.66 -15.45
N GLU A 230 3.01 28.02 -14.79
CA GLU A 230 2.50 29.40 -14.79
C GLU A 230 3.38 30.35 -13.94
N ASP A 231 4.06 29.84 -12.92
CA ASP A 231 4.90 30.60 -11.97
C ASP A 231 6.43 30.46 -12.21
N ALA A 232 6.87 29.48 -13.02
CA ALA A 232 8.27 29.04 -13.11
C ALA A 232 9.17 29.82 -14.09
N ALA A 233 8.90 31.10 -14.33
CA ALA A 233 9.80 31.95 -15.10
C ALA A 233 11.14 32.25 -14.39
N THR A 234 11.34 31.85 -13.12
CA THR A 234 12.44 32.41 -12.30
C THR A 234 13.34 31.47 -11.50
N ASP A 235 13.17 30.15 -11.44
CA ASP A 235 14.22 29.31 -10.79
C ASP A 235 13.95 27.81 -10.96
N ILE A 236 14.73 27.11 -11.80
CA ILE A 236 14.62 25.65 -11.91
C ILE A 236 15.99 24.98 -11.97
N LEU A 237 16.33 24.28 -10.88
CA LEU A 237 17.34 23.23 -10.84
C LEU A 237 16.74 22.06 -10.05
N PRO A 238 16.32 20.95 -10.72
CA PRO A 238 15.77 19.78 -10.05
C PRO A 238 16.89 18.93 -9.42
N GLY A 239 16.55 18.29 -8.31
CA GLY A 239 17.49 17.64 -7.42
C GLY A 239 18.05 16.32 -7.92
N LEU A 240 19.34 16.14 -7.65
CA LEU A 240 19.93 14.81 -7.45
C LEU A 240 21.04 14.78 -6.38
N LEU A 241 21.33 15.92 -5.76
CA LEU A 241 21.99 16.04 -4.46
C LEU A 241 21.28 17.20 -3.75
N ARG A 242 20.67 16.97 -2.58
CA ARG A 242 20.34 18.07 -1.66
C ARG A 242 21.69 18.61 -1.18
N ASP A 243 22.31 19.49 -1.95
CA ASP A 243 23.41 20.26 -1.39
C ASP A 243 22.85 21.12 -0.26
N ALA A 244 23.69 21.45 0.73
CA ALA A 244 23.27 22.28 1.86
C ALA A 244 22.68 23.63 1.38
N SER A 245 23.13 24.13 0.22
CA SER A 245 22.66 25.39 -0.37
C SER A 245 21.19 25.34 -0.83
N SER A 246 20.71 24.20 -1.30
CA SER A 246 19.32 24.01 -1.75
C SER A 246 18.37 23.96 -0.56
N VAL A 247 18.74 23.23 0.49
CA VAL A 247 17.98 23.17 1.75
C VAL A 247 17.94 24.55 2.40
N GLU A 248 19.07 25.26 2.43
CA GLU A 248 19.14 26.61 2.98
C GLU A 248 18.26 27.60 2.19
N ARG A 249 18.27 27.56 0.85
CA ARG A 249 17.40 28.40 0.02
C ARG A 249 15.92 28.09 0.23
N GLU A 250 15.55 26.81 0.34
CA GLU A 250 14.17 26.41 0.60
C GLU A 250 13.72 26.86 1.99
N ALA A 251 14.56 26.73 3.01
CA ALA A 251 14.31 27.20 4.37
C ALA A 251 14.15 28.73 4.46
N ARG A 252 14.87 29.49 3.63
CA ARG A 252 14.71 30.95 3.54
C ARG A 252 13.41 31.35 2.86
N ARG A 253 12.98 30.60 1.83
CA ARG A 253 11.77 30.91 1.06
C ARG A 253 10.49 30.45 1.78
N PHE A 254 10.53 29.30 2.45
CA PHE A 254 9.39 28.71 3.14
C PHE A 254 9.72 28.45 4.62
N PRO A 255 9.92 29.52 5.40
CA PRO A 255 10.46 29.41 6.76
C PRO A 255 9.54 28.64 7.71
N ILE A 256 8.22 28.74 7.53
CA ILE A 256 7.26 28.01 8.38
C ILE A 256 7.35 26.50 8.11
N HIS A 257 7.40 26.05 6.85
CA HIS A 257 7.54 24.63 6.53
C HIS A 257 8.79 24.03 7.15
N HIS A 258 9.94 24.72 6.98
CA HIS A 258 11.21 24.26 7.53
C HIS A 258 11.21 24.25 9.06
N ALA A 259 10.69 25.31 9.69
CA ALA A 259 10.58 25.40 11.15
C ALA A 259 9.65 24.33 11.74
N VAL A 260 8.61 23.92 11.01
CA VAL A 260 7.71 22.85 11.41
C VAL A 260 8.37 21.47 11.33
N GLU A 261 9.17 21.25 10.28
CA GLU A 261 9.90 19.99 10.02
C GLU A 261 11.06 19.80 10.99
N SER A 262 11.89 20.82 11.16
CA SER A 262 13.21 20.74 11.81
C SER A 262 13.34 21.60 13.07
N GLY A 263 12.32 22.38 13.43
CA GLY A 263 12.36 23.35 14.53
C GLY A 263 12.85 24.74 14.08
N PRO A 264 12.33 25.85 14.63
CA PRO A 264 12.80 27.21 14.31
C PRO A 264 14.30 27.41 14.51
N GLU A 265 14.89 26.75 15.51
CA GLU A 265 16.32 26.77 15.83
C GLU A 265 17.22 26.17 14.75
N SER A 266 16.65 25.39 13.81
CA SER A 266 17.37 24.79 12.68
C SER A 266 17.43 25.72 11.46
N LEU A 267 16.86 26.92 11.54
CA LEU A 267 16.86 27.86 10.43
C LEU A 267 18.29 28.40 10.20
N PRO A 268 18.76 28.49 8.93
CA PRO A 268 20.14 28.88 8.60
C PRO A 268 20.57 30.26 9.12
N TYR A 269 19.62 31.12 9.44
CA TYR A 269 19.83 32.48 9.92
C TYR A 269 19.55 32.66 11.42
N MET A 270 19.26 31.58 12.15
CA MET A 270 19.09 31.61 13.60
C MET A 270 20.32 31.03 14.30
N ILE A 271 20.61 31.51 15.52
CA ILE A 271 21.66 30.92 16.35
C ILE A 271 21.14 29.55 16.85
N PRO A 272 21.89 28.45 16.64
CA PRO A 272 21.46 27.12 17.09
C PRO A 272 21.07 27.11 18.57
N GLY A 273 19.91 26.50 18.87
CA GLY A 273 19.37 26.41 20.23
C GLY A 273 18.66 27.67 20.76
N THR A 274 18.56 28.75 19.97
CA THR A 274 17.90 30.01 20.38
C THR A 274 16.55 30.26 19.70
N GLY A 275 16.03 29.29 18.95
CA GLY A 275 14.75 29.40 18.26
C GLY A 275 13.58 29.60 19.23
N PRO A 276 12.63 30.51 18.94
CA PRO A 276 11.41 30.60 19.74
C PRO A 276 10.56 29.34 19.56
N PRO A 277 9.60 29.07 20.46
CA PRO A 277 8.62 28.02 20.24
C PRO A 277 7.86 28.17 18.91
N ILE A 278 7.47 27.05 18.28
CA ILE A 278 6.92 27.05 16.91
C ILE A 278 5.65 27.90 16.72
N ASP A 279 4.78 27.99 17.72
CA ASP A 279 3.60 28.86 17.72
C ASP A 279 3.97 30.35 17.73
N THR A 280 4.94 30.74 18.56
CA THR A 280 5.50 32.09 18.58
C THR A 280 6.17 32.42 17.25
N PHE A 281 6.89 31.46 16.66
CA PHE A 281 7.51 31.64 15.34
C PHE A 281 6.45 31.88 14.26
N ILE A 282 5.39 31.05 14.20
CA ILE A 282 4.27 31.21 13.25
C ILE A 282 3.61 32.59 13.42
N GLN A 283 3.37 33.04 14.66
CA GLN A 283 2.83 34.37 14.95
C GLN A 283 3.75 35.49 14.43
N GLN A 284 5.06 35.38 14.61
CA GLN A 284 6.03 36.35 14.12
C GLN A 284 6.03 36.42 12.59
N GLN A 285 6.04 35.26 11.91
CA GLN A 285 5.97 35.19 10.46
C GLN A 285 4.66 35.78 9.91
N TYR A 286 3.53 35.48 10.55
CA TYR A 286 2.24 36.05 10.17
C TYR A 286 2.20 37.58 10.31
N ARG A 287 2.77 38.14 11.38
CA ARG A 287 2.86 39.60 11.57
C ARG A 287 3.71 40.28 10.48
N GLN A 288 4.74 39.61 10.00
CA GLN A 288 5.60 40.12 8.93
C GLN A 288 4.93 39.96 7.56
N SER A 289 4.29 38.82 7.32
CA SER A 289 3.63 38.48 6.07
C SER A 289 2.41 37.60 6.35
N PRO A 290 1.18 38.16 6.33
CA PRO A 290 -0.03 37.39 6.61
C PRO A 290 -0.28 36.21 5.66
N SER A 291 0.23 36.26 4.43
CA SER A 291 0.12 35.16 3.46
C SER A 291 1.04 33.98 3.76
N SER A 292 2.11 34.17 4.54
CA SER A 292 3.11 33.13 4.83
C SER A 292 2.51 31.86 5.44
N VAL A 293 1.48 31.99 6.27
CA VAL A 293 0.81 30.86 6.96
C VAL A 293 -0.05 29.99 6.02
N ARG A 294 -0.26 30.44 4.78
CA ARG A 294 -0.97 29.70 3.72
C ARG A 294 -0.13 29.50 2.46
N GLU A 295 1.10 30.00 2.47
CA GLU A 295 2.01 29.94 1.32
C GLU A 295 2.34 28.48 1.00
N ARG A 296 2.34 28.14 -0.29
CA ARG A 296 2.64 26.78 -0.72
C ARG A 296 4.12 26.66 -1.04
N ASN A 297 4.74 25.57 -0.59
CA ASN A 297 6.11 25.27 -0.98
C ASN A 297 6.20 24.82 -2.45
N ARG A 298 7.40 24.47 -2.93
CA ARG A 298 7.64 24.00 -4.30
C ARG A 298 6.89 22.73 -4.70
N LYS A 299 6.29 22.02 -3.74
CA LYS A 299 5.46 20.84 -3.95
C LYS A 299 3.96 21.10 -3.77
N GLY A 300 3.57 22.35 -3.51
CA GLY A 300 2.18 22.78 -3.34
C GLY A 300 1.64 22.60 -1.93
N PHE A 301 2.46 22.08 -1.01
CA PHE A 301 2.05 21.86 0.36
C PHE A 301 1.97 23.20 1.09
N THR A 302 0.85 23.44 1.77
CA THR A 302 0.69 24.56 2.71
C THR A 302 1.43 24.27 4.03
N PRO A 303 1.64 25.25 4.93
CA PRO A 303 2.24 24.98 6.23
C PRO A 303 1.43 23.97 7.06
N LEU A 304 0.10 23.92 6.85
CA LEU A 304 -0.77 22.95 7.51
C LEU A 304 -0.48 21.51 7.06
N HIS A 305 -0.14 21.29 5.79
CA HIS A 305 0.31 19.99 5.30
C HIS A 305 1.62 19.57 5.96
N ALA A 306 2.60 20.49 6.05
CA ALA A 306 3.87 20.22 6.71
C ALA A 306 3.63 19.88 8.20
N ALA A 307 2.80 20.65 8.89
CA ALA A 307 2.50 20.43 10.30
C ALA A 307 1.83 19.08 10.54
N ALA A 308 0.93 18.67 9.65
CA ALA A 308 0.31 17.36 9.67
C ALA A 308 1.33 16.23 9.42
N ALA A 309 2.13 16.32 8.35
CA ALA A 309 3.13 15.30 7.99
C ALA A 309 4.17 15.06 9.09
N HIS A 310 4.62 16.13 9.75
CA HIS A 310 5.58 16.07 10.85
C HIS A 310 4.93 15.85 12.22
N LYS A 311 3.62 15.57 12.28
CA LYS A 311 2.88 15.30 13.52
C LYS A 311 3.02 16.42 14.56
N ASN A 312 3.20 17.66 14.11
CA ASN A 312 3.48 18.81 14.95
C ASN A 312 2.17 19.42 15.47
N LEU A 313 1.65 18.85 16.56
CA LEU A 313 0.36 19.25 17.14
C LEU A 313 0.28 20.73 17.50
N ARG A 314 1.38 21.31 17.99
CA ARG A 314 1.44 22.72 18.37
C ARG A 314 1.30 23.63 17.15
N ALA A 315 2.01 23.33 16.07
CA ALA A 315 1.89 24.06 14.81
C ALA A 315 0.48 23.91 14.20
N VAL A 316 -0.10 22.71 14.21
CA VAL A 316 -1.47 22.48 13.69
C VAL A 316 -2.49 23.32 14.46
N ARG A 317 -2.46 23.30 15.80
CA ARG A 317 -3.35 24.11 16.64
C ARG A 317 -3.19 25.60 16.40
N GLU A 318 -1.95 26.06 16.24
CA GLU A 318 -1.68 27.46 15.94
C GLU A 318 -2.26 27.84 14.58
N LEU A 319 -1.89 27.13 13.51
CA LEU A 319 -2.32 27.43 12.14
C LEU A 319 -3.86 27.42 11.97
N LEU A 320 -4.58 26.57 12.71
CA LEU A 320 -6.04 26.48 12.64
C LEU A 320 -6.78 27.60 13.38
N LYS A 321 -6.08 28.55 14.03
CA LYS A 321 -6.73 29.72 14.61
C LYS A 321 -7.45 30.53 13.51
N PRO A 322 -8.68 31.02 13.75
CA PRO A 322 -9.49 31.67 12.72
C PRO A 322 -8.78 32.82 11.99
N GLN A 323 -7.97 33.60 12.71
CA GLN A 323 -7.23 34.75 12.18
C GLN A 323 -6.26 34.43 11.03
N TYR A 324 -5.78 33.18 10.93
CA TYR A 324 -4.81 32.79 9.90
C TYR A 324 -5.45 32.32 8.59
N GLY A 325 -6.76 32.03 8.59
CA GLY A 325 -7.49 31.55 7.42
C GLY A 325 -7.07 30.16 6.90
N ALA A 326 -6.15 29.46 7.59
CA ALA A 326 -5.67 28.14 7.17
C ALA A 326 -6.73 27.02 7.33
N LEU A 327 -7.86 27.31 7.98
CA LEU A 327 -9.05 26.44 7.94
C LEU A 327 -9.48 26.14 6.49
N GLY A 328 -9.33 27.10 5.57
CA GLY A 328 -9.59 26.91 4.15
C GLY A 328 -8.64 25.95 3.45
N ASP A 329 -7.56 25.51 4.12
CA ASP A 329 -6.59 24.55 3.58
C ASP A 329 -6.86 23.10 4.02
N LEU A 330 -7.89 22.85 4.84
CA LEU A 330 -8.27 21.50 5.31
C LEU A 330 -8.62 20.54 4.17
N ASP A 331 -9.25 21.05 3.11
CA ASP A 331 -9.63 20.28 1.92
C ASP A 331 -8.74 20.56 0.70
N ASN A 332 -7.66 21.32 0.90
CA ASN A 332 -6.78 21.71 -0.20
C ASN A 332 -5.94 20.53 -0.67
N ARG A 333 -6.08 20.19 -1.96
CA ARG A 333 -5.37 19.11 -2.66
C ARG A 333 -4.44 19.61 -3.76
N GLN A 334 -4.19 20.91 -3.83
CA GLN A 334 -3.36 21.52 -4.88
C GLN A 334 -1.88 21.37 -4.55
N ASN A 335 -1.43 20.11 -4.51
CA ASN A 335 -0.05 19.69 -4.27
C ASN A 335 0.29 18.46 -5.13
N VAL A 336 1.58 18.14 -5.22
CA VAL A 336 2.09 17.04 -6.07
C VAL A 336 1.45 15.68 -5.77
N GLU A 337 1.01 15.45 -4.53
CA GLU A 337 0.39 14.19 -4.11
C GLU A 337 -1.14 14.21 -4.26
N GLY A 338 -1.76 15.39 -4.40
CA GLY A 338 -3.22 15.53 -4.49
C GLY A 338 -3.96 15.19 -3.19
N VAL A 339 -3.28 15.32 -2.05
CA VAL A 339 -3.79 14.93 -0.73
C VAL A 339 -4.17 16.14 0.10
N THR A 340 -5.11 15.99 1.03
CA THR A 340 -5.35 17.00 2.07
C THR A 340 -4.32 16.88 3.20
N PRO A 341 -4.23 17.84 4.15
CA PRO A 341 -3.36 17.70 5.32
C PRO A 341 -3.63 16.42 6.11
N LEU A 342 -4.90 16.06 6.32
CA LEU A 342 -5.28 14.85 7.04
C LEU A 342 -4.87 13.57 6.31
N GLU A 343 -5.10 13.52 5.00
CA GLU A 343 -4.67 12.38 4.20
C GLU A 343 -3.16 12.24 4.14
N PHE A 344 -2.44 13.36 4.08
CA PHE A 344 -0.99 13.35 4.07
C PHE A 344 -0.43 12.82 5.38
N LEU A 345 -1.00 13.22 6.53
CA LEU A 345 -0.69 12.62 7.82
C LEU A 345 -0.88 11.09 7.78
N TRP A 346 -2.03 10.61 7.32
CA TRP A 346 -2.28 9.16 7.25
C TRP A 346 -1.34 8.43 6.29
N LEU A 347 -0.94 9.07 5.19
CA LEU A 347 0.06 8.53 4.28
C LEU A 347 1.40 8.35 5.00
N ILE A 348 1.87 9.37 5.72
CA ILE A 348 3.12 9.33 6.49
C ILE A 348 3.05 8.28 7.60
N LEU A 349 1.96 8.22 8.37
CA LEU A 349 1.80 7.24 9.44
C LEU A 349 1.85 5.80 8.92
N ARG A 350 1.22 5.51 7.78
CA ARG A 350 1.29 4.18 7.17
C ARG A 350 2.70 3.86 6.68
N LYS A 351 3.38 4.82 6.06
CA LYS A 351 4.77 4.67 5.60
C LYS A 351 5.69 4.33 6.77
N GLU A 352 5.62 5.10 7.86
CA GLU A 352 6.43 4.85 9.07
C GLU A 352 6.14 3.48 9.70
N ARG A 353 4.86 3.07 9.76
CA ARG A 353 4.49 1.72 10.21
C ARG A 353 5.13 0.66 9.33
N GLN A 354 5.00 0.79 8.01
CA GLN A 354 5.55 -0.16 7.05
C GLN A 354 7.08 -0.24 7.16
N GLU A 355 7.78 0.89 7.26
CA GLU A 355 9.24 0.94 7.45
C GLU A 355 9.67 0.25 8.74
N GLN A 356 8.97 0.45 9.85
CA GLN A 356 9.24 -0.26 11.10
C GLN A 356 9.03 -1.77 10.96
N GLU A 357 7.89 -2.19 10.39
CA GLU A 357 7.56 -3.60 10.18
C GLU A 357 8.59 -4.30 9.27
N MET A 358 8.99 -3.67 8.16
CA MET A 358 10.00 -4.20 7.24
C MET A 358 11.41 -4.27 7.86
N SER A 359 11.71 -3.35 8.78
CA SER A 359 12.97 -3.34 9.53
C SER A 359 12.99 -4.35 10.69
N GLY A 360 11.95 -5.17 10.84
CA GLY A 360 11.77 -6.11 11.95
C GLY A 360 11.52 -5.43 13.31
N ILE A 361 11.29 -4.12 13.32
CA ILE A 361 10.97 -3.36 14.52
C ILE A 361 9.50 -3.61 14.85
N THR A 362 9.23 -3.98 16.11
CA THR A 362 7.85 -4.16 16.57
C THR A 362 7.13 -2.82 16.64
N TRP A 363 6.18 -2.60 15.73
CA TRP A 363 5.31 -1.42 15.75
C TRP A 363 4.40 -1.42 17.00
N ARG A 364 4.43 -0.32 17.76
CA ARG A 364 3.71 -0.15 19.05
C ARG A 364 2.46 0.73 18.95
N GLY A 365 1.93 0.87 17.74
CA GLY A 365 0.87 1.82 17.42
C GLY A 365 1.43 3.19 17.08
N TYR A 366 0.57 4.06 16.55
CA TYR A 366 0.87 5.46 16.30
C TYR A 366 1.07 6.23 17.60
N SER A 367 1.89 7.27 17.57
CA SER A 367 2.06 8.15 18.72
C SER A 367 0.72 8.85 19.05
N PRO A 368 0.40 9.08 20.34
CA PRO A 368 -0.80 9.82 20.72
C PRO A 368 -0.87 11.19 20.05
N ASP A 369 0.24 11.92 19.97
CA ASP A 369 0.31 13.24 19.34
C ASP A 369 -0.06 13.21 17.85
N ALA A 370 0.40 12.20 17.10
CA ALA A 370 0.03 12.06 15.70
C ALA A 370 -1.47 11.83 15.50
N ILE A 371 -2.08 11.03 16.39
CA ILE A 371 -3.52 10.77 16.33
C ILE A 371 -4.32 11.97 16.83
N GLU A 372 -3.78 12.74 17.78
CA GLU A 372 -4.37 14.00 18.20
C GLU A 372 -4.30 15.07 17.10
N VAL A 373 -3.27 15.07 16.25
CA VAL A 373 -3.25 15.89 15.03
C VAL A 373 -4.40 15.49 14.10
N ALA A 374 -4.60 14.20 13.85
CA ALA A 374 -5.71 13.73 13.02
C ALA A 374 -7.07 14.15 13.61
N TRP A 375 -7.25 14.00 14.92
CA TRP A 375 -8.44 14.46 15.63
C TRP A 375 -8.65 15.97 15.48
N THR A 376 -7.59 16.76 15.69
CA THR A 376 -7.64 18.23 15.60
C THR A 376 -8.05 18.69 14.20
N LEU A 377 -7.50 18.07 13.15
CA LEU A 377 -7.84 18.39 11.75
C LEU A 377 -9.30 18.07 11.43
N ARG A 378 -9.80 16.88 11.80
CA ARG A 378 -11.19 16.47 11.57
C ARG A 378 -12.19 17.30 12.38
N HIS A 379 -11.87 17.59 13.64
CA HIS A 379 -12.67 18.48 14.47
C HIS A 379 -12.74 19.89 13.87
N ALA A 380 -11.62 20.42 13.37
CA ALA A 380 -11.59 21.71 12.69
C ALA A 380 -12.37 21.71 11.36
N ALA A 381 -12.48 20.57 10.69
CA ALA A 381 -13.35 20.37 9.53
C ALA A 381 -14.85 20.26 9.88
N GLY A 382 -15.21 20.35 11.18
CA GLY A 382 -16.59 20.30 11.66
C GLY A 382 -17.14 18.89 11.84
N GLU A 383 -16.30 17.85 11.82
CA GLU A 383 -16.76 16.48 12.04
C GLU A 383 -17.02 16.19 13.52
N ASP A 384 -18.19 15.59 13.83
CA ASP A 384 -18.47 15.06 15.17
C ASP A 384 -17.80 13.69 15.37
N ILE A 385 -16.64 13.71 16.02
CA ILE A 385 -15.79 12.53 16.25
C ILE A 385 -15.55 12.25 17.74
N GLY A 386 -16.29 12.92 18.63
CA GLY A 386 -16.15 12.80 20.08
C GLY A 386 -14.83 13.35 20.63
N THR A 387 -14.43 12.86 21.81
CA THR A 387 -13.26 13.37 22.53
C THR A 387 -11.94 12.85 21.97
N SER A 388 -10.87 13.65 22.05
CA SER A 388 -9.54 13.26 21.58
C SER A 388 -9.07 11.93 22.19
N LYS A 389 -9.28 11.73 23.50
CA LYS A 389 -8.90 10.48 24.19
C LYS A 389 -9.54 9.24 23.55
N LYS A 390 -10.86 9.25 23.32
CA LYS A 390 -11.58 8.14 22.69
C LYS A 390 -11.11 7.93 21.25
N PHE A 391 -10.80 9.03 20.54
CA PHE A 391 -10.27 8.97 19.18
C PHE A 391 -8.87 8.31 19.16
N ILE A 392 -7.99 8.68 20.07
CA ILE A 392 -6.65 8.09 20.20
C ILE A 392 -6.76 6.58 20.47
N GLU A 393 -7.55 6.16 21.46
CA GLU A 393 -7.77 4.75 21.78
C GLU A 393 -8.27 3.96 20.56
N LYS A 394 -9.14 4.57 19.76
CA LYS A 394 -9.74 3.97 18.56
C LYS A 394 -8.80 3.87 17.36
N TYR A 395 -7.92 4.84 17.15
CA TYR A 395 -7.12 4.94 15.91
C TYR A 395 -5.63 4.63 16.09
N ARG A 396 -5.15 4.53 17.34
CA ARG A 396 -3.75 4.19 17.67
C ARG A 396 -3.21 2.96 16.93
N TRP A 397 -4.07 1.96 16.73
CA TRP A 397 -3.70 0.68 16.13
C TRP A 397 -4.03 0.55 14.65
N GLY A 398 -4.16 1.67 13.93
CA GLY A 398 -4.37 1.64 12.47
C GLY A 398 -5.77 1.27 12.03
N CYS A 399 -6.77 1.47 12.91
CA CYS A 399 -8.17 1.32 12.52
C CYS A 399 -8.53 2.27 11.38
N THR A 400 -9.02 1.75 10.25
CA THR A 400 -9.57 2.57 9.16
C THR A 400 -11.09 2.50 9.04
N CYS A 401 -11.71 1.46 9.61
CA CYS A 401 -13.17 1.31 9.57
C CYS A 401 -13.91 2.13 10.64
N GLY A 402 -13.20 2.60 11.67
CA GLY A 402 -13.81 3.20 12.85
C GLY A 402 -14.73 2.27 13.66
N LYS A 403 -14.68 0.95 13.44
CA LYS A 403 -15.49 -0.06 14.16
C LYS A 403 -14.65 -1.19 14.78
N CYS A 404 -13.32 -1.05 14.83
CA CYS A 404 -12.46 -2.00 15.53
C CYS A 404 -12.74 -1.97 17.03
N THR A 405 -12.79 -3.14 17.66
CA THR A 405 -12.80 -3.24 19.12
C THR A 405 -11.42 -2.84 19.64
N GLU A 406 -11.38 -1.93 20.59
CA GLU A 406 -10.14 -1.33 21.14
C GLU A 406 -9.19 -0.76 20.07
N GLY A 407 -9.73 -0.42 18.89
CA GLY A 407 -8.96 0.12 17.77
C GLY A 407 -8.13 -0.88 16.97
N TRP A 408 -7.91 -2.11 17.45
CA TRP A 408 -7.08 -3.10 16.75
C TRP A 408 -7.87 -4.26 16.15
N PHE A 409 -8.96 -4.71 16.79
CA PHE A 409 -9.65 -5.93 16.38
C PHE A 409 -10.82 -5.65 15.44
N SER A 410 -10.58 -5.76 14.13
CA SER A 410 -11.55 -5.35 13.11
C SER A 410 -12.75 -6.30 13.00
N PRO A 411 -13.95 -5.80 12.63
CA PRO A 411 -15.15 -6.64 12.54
C PRO A 411 -14.99 -7.90 11.69
N ARG A 412 -14.30 -7.79 10.54
CA ARG A 412 -14.01 -8.92 9.65
C ARG A 412 -13.03 -9.91 10.27
N MET A 413 -11.98 -9.43 10.95
CA MET A 413 -11.06 -10.33 11.66
C MET A 413 -11.79 -11.10 12.77
N ARG A 414 -12.69 -10.44 13.53
CA ARG A 414 -13.51 -11.12 14.56
C ARG A 414 -14.37 -12.22 13.96
N TYR A 415 -15.06 -11.90 12.87
CA TYR A 415 -15.91 -12.85 12.17
C TYR A 415 -15.12 -14.07 11.70
N ARG A 416 -13.98 -13.83 11.05
CA ARG A 416 -13.08 -14.91 10.57
C ARG A 416 -12.65 -15.82 11.71
N ILE A 417 -12.19 -15.26 12.82
CA ILE A 417 -11.64 -16.05 13.94
C ILE A 417 -12.74 -16.81 14.68
N ARG A 418 -13.91 -16.20 14.85
CA ARG A 418 -15.08 -16.89 15.41
C ARG A 418 -15.48 -18.08 14.55
N TRP A 419 -15.57 -17.87 13.24
CA TRP A 419 -15.89 -18.94 12.30
C TRP A 419 -14.83 -20.04 12.33
N GLN A 420 -13.55 -19.66 12.29
CA GLN A 420 -12.44 -20.60 12.34
C GLN A 420 -12.46 -21.45 13.61
N ALA A 421 -12.68 -20.82 14.77
CA ALA A 421 -12.74 -21.53 16.04
C ALA A 421 -13.86 -22.58 16.05
N GLY A 422 -15.05 -22.23 15.55
CA GLY A 422 -16.17 -23.17 15.42
C GLY A 422 -15.85 -24.34 14.47
N ALA A 423 -15.30 -24.03 13.29
CA ALA A 423 -14.91 -25.04 12.31
C ALA A 423 -13.82 -25.99 12.85
N LEU A 424 -12.83 -25.47 13.58
CA LEU A 424 -11.78 -26.28 14.19
C LEU A 424 -12.30 -27.15 15.33
N SER A 425 -13.15 -26.62 16.23
CA SER A 425 -13.77 -27.41 17.29
C SER A 425 -14.56 -28.60 16.72
N LEU A 426 -15.31 -28.41 15.62
CA LEU A 426 -16.00 -29.50 14.93
C LEU A 426 -15.03 -30.51 14.31
N ARG A 427 -13.98 -30.05 13.63
CA ARG A 427 -12.99 -30.94 13.01
C ARG A 427 -12.19 -31.74 14.04
N MET A 428 -11.92 -31.17 15.21
CA MET A 428 -11.22 -31.86 16.30
C MET A 428 -12.03 -33.07 16.83
N LEU A 429 -13.36 -33.05 16.76
CA LEU A 429 -14.20 -34.19 17.16
C LEU A 429 -13.90 -35.45 16.34
N SER A 430 -13.59 -35.27 15.06
CA SER A 430 -13.26 -36.31 14.09
C SER A 430 -11.77 -36.64 14.03
N SER A 431 -10.92 -35.90 14.75
CA SER A 431 -9.46 -35.97 14.64
C SER A 431 -8.83 -36.31 16.01
N ARG A 432 -9.23 -37.44 16.59
CA ARG A 432 -8.81 -37.81 17.94
C ARG A 432 -7.39 -38.42 17.92
N PRO A 433 -6.52 -38.09 18.90
CA PRO A 433 -5.24 -38.77 19.04
C PRO A 433 -5.46 -40.21 19.52
N SER A 434 -4.41 -41.04 19.42
CA SER A 434 -4.46 -42.46 19.81
C SER A 434 -4.48 -42.71 21.32
N PHE A 435 -4.20 -41.69 22.14
CA PHE A 435 -4.15 -41.74 23.62
C PHE A 435 -3.21 -42.82 24.19
N LYS A 436 -2.18 -43.21 23.45
CA LYS A 436 -1.16 -44.13 23.97
C LYS A 436 -0.36 -43.42 25.07
N SER A 437 -0.19 -44.08 26.21
CA SER A 437 0.61 -43.58 27.34
C SER A 437 2.02 -43.24 26.89
N GLY A 438 2.50 -42.02 27.20
CA GLY A 438 3.80 -41.49 26.79
C GLY A 438 3.69 -40.34 25.76
N ILE A 439 4.82 -40.02 25.10
CA ILE A 439 4.91 -38.89 24.16
C ILE A 439 3.98 -39.10 22.96
N ALA A 440 3.14 -38.11 22.66
CA ALA A 440 2.32 -38.06 21.44
C ALA A 440 3.15 -38.44 20.20
N THR A 441 2.68 -39.43 19.44
CA THR A 441 3.42 -39.94 18.29
C THR A 441 3.39 -38.96 17.13
N SER A 442 4.32 -39.09 16.17
CA SER A 442 4.27 -38.31 14.92
C SER A 442 2.95 -38.49 14.17
N ALA A 443 2.31 -39.67 14.28
CA ALA A 443 0.99 -39.92 13.73
C ALA A 443 -0.12 -39.16 14.48
N ASP A 444 -0.03 -39.01 15.80
CA ASP A 444 -0.97 -38.18 16.56
C ASP A 444 -0.82 -36.71 16.20
N LEU A 445 0.41 -36.22 16.00
CA LEU A 445 0.64 -34.83 15.58
C LEU A 445 0.13 -34.51 14.17
N SER A 446 0.05 -35.50 13.29
CA SER A 446 -0.49 -35.34 11.94
C SER A 446 -2.00 -35.51 11.88
N THR A 447 -2.56 -36.42 12.68
CA THR A 447 -4.00 -36.75 12.68
C THR A 447 -4.80 -35.88 13.64
N ALA A 448 -4.31 -35.60 14.84
CA ALA A 448 -4.99 -34.78 15.84
C ALA A 448 -4.69 -33.29 15.64
N ILE A 449 -5.54 -32.62 14.87
CA ILE A 449 -5.36 -31.19 14.58
C ILE A 449 -5.35 -30.38 15.89
N GLY A 450 -4.46 -29.40 15.99
CA GLY A 450 -4.34 -28.59 17.21
C GLY A 450 -3.36 -29.13 18.24
N LEU A 451 -3.01 -30.43 18.21
CA LEU A 451 -2.04 -31.00 19.16
C LEU A 451 -0.64 -30.42 18.98
N ARG A 452 -0.26 -30.05 17.75
CA ARG A 452 1.02 -29.39 17.42
C ARG A 452 1.20 -28.00 18.06
N TYR A 453 0.16 -27.40 18.63
CA TYR A 453 0.26 -26.11 19.33
C TYR A 453 0.37 -26.26 20.84
N ILE A 454 0.20 -27.49 21.35
CA ILE A 454 0.47 -27.82 22.76
C ILE A 454 1.98 -28.03 22.91
N PRO A 455 2.67 -27.50 23.94
CA PRO A 455 4.10 -27.72 24.14
C PRO A 455 4.45 -29.20 24.35
N PRO A 456 5.63 -29.69 23.93
CA PRO A 456 6.02 -31.09 24.11
C PRO A 456 5.90 -31.62 25.55
N SER A 457 6.17 -30.77 26.55
CA SER A 457 6.02 -31.14 27.97
C SER A 457 4.59 -31.47 28.38
N VAL A 458 3.60 -30.81 27.77
CA VAL A 458 2.17 -31.06 28.03
C VAL A 458 1.67 -32.21 27.13
N ARG A 459 2.27 -32.40 25.94
CA ARG A 459 1.93 -33.49 25.03
C ARG A 459 2.24 -34.89 25.57
N ALA A 460 3.17 -35.00 26.51
CA ALA A 460 3.58 -36.27 27.11
C ALA A 460 2.44 -36.93 27.92
N ASP A 461 1.46 -36.13 28.36
CA ASP A 461 0.38 -36.56 29.26
C ASP A 461 -1.01 -36.29 28.66
N VAL A 462 -1.15 -36.34 27.34
CA VAL A 462 -2.44 -36.07 26.67
C VAL A 462 -3.41 -37.25 26.89
N THR A 463 -4.29 -37.09 27.86
CA THR A 463 -5.36 -38.05 28.17
C THR A 463 -6.64 -37.78 27.37
N PRO A 464 -7.57 -38.75 27.30
CA PRO A 464 -8.92 -38.51 26.79
C PRO A 464 -9.62 -37.32 27.47
N GLU A 465 -9.42 -37.13 28.77
CA GLU A 465 -9.97 -36.03 29.56
C GLU A 465 -9.38 -34.68 29.13
N PHE A 466 -8.06 -34.59 28.98
CA PHE A 466 -7.39 -33.40 28.44
C PHE A 466 -7.96 -33.03 27.06
N TRP A 467 -8.10 -34.02 26.16
CA TRP A 467 -8.63 -33.77 24.83
C TRP A 467 -10.09 -33.31 24.86
N LYS A 468 -10.90 -33.92 25.73
CA LYS A 468 -12.29 -33.53 25.94
C LYS A 468 -12.41 -32.08 26.40
N ALA A 469 -11.54 -31.63 27.31
CA ALA A 469 -11.47 -30.24 27.75
C ALA A 469 -10.93 -29.30 26.64
N TYR A 470 -9.98 -29.77 25.82
CA TYR A 470 -9.41 -28.97 24.74
C TYR A 470 -10.41 -28.72 23.59
N LEU A 471 -11.28 -29.67 23.26
CA LEU A 471 -12.24 -29.58 22.15
C LEU A 471 -13.07 -28.27 22.09
N PRO A 472 -13.77 -27.85 23.16
CA PRO A 472 -14.55 -26.62 23.17
C PRO A 472 -13.69 -25.36 23.37
N THR A 473 -12.46 -25.51 23.85
CA THR A 473 -11.61 -24.41 24.31
C THR A 473 -11.32 -23.36 23.22
N PRO A 474 -10.99 -23.70 21.95
CA PRO A 474 -10.83 -22.71 20.88
C PRO A 474 -12.02 -21.76 20.73
N LEU A 475 -13.23 -22.32 20.67
CA LEU A 475 -14.46 -21.53 20.53
C LEU A 475 -14.78 -20.74 21.80
N ALA A 476 -14.66 -21.38 22.97
CA ALA A 476 -14.91 -20.76 24.25
C ALA A 476 -13.97 -19.58 24.51
N LEU A 477 -12.67 -19.69 24.19
CA LEU A 477 -11.70 -18.60 24.36
C LEU A 477 -11.94 -17.45 23.39
N VAL A 478 -12.29 -17.73 22.14
CA VAL A 478 -12.65 -16.67 21.20
C VAL A 478 -13.93 -15.96 21.67
N GLN A 479 -14.91 -16.69 22.22
CA GLN A 479 -16.07 -16.05 22.84
C GLN A 479 -15.68 -15.26 24.10
N ALA A 480 -14.83 -15.80 24.97
CA ALA A 480 -14.39 -15.17 26.22
C ALA A 480 -13.59 -13.90 26.00
N ALA A 481 -12.58 -13.97 25.12
CA ALA A 481 -11.70 -12.87 24.79
C ALA A 481 -12.46 -11.68 24.20
N PHE A 482 -13.64 -11.91 23.62
CA PHE A 482 -14.33 -10.90 22.82
C PHE A 482 -15.77 -10.59 23.23
N LEU A 483 -16.37 -11.41 24.11
CA LEU A 483 -17.73 -11.24 24.66
C LEU A 483 -17.75 -11.27 26.20
N HIS A 484 -16.59 -11.27 26.88
CA HIS A 484 -16.46 -11.34 28.35
C HIS A 484 -17.13 -12.57 28.99
N TYR A 485 -17.19 -13.70 28.29
CA TYR A 485 -17.78 -14.95 28.79
C TYR A 485 -16.72 -16.07 28.85
N ALA A 486 -16.13 -16.32 30.01
CA ALA A 486 -15.31 -17.53 30.23
C ALA A 486 -16.20 -18.64 30.80
N GLY A 487 -16.36 -19.74 30.08
CA GLY A 487 -17.06 -20.93 30.56
C GLY A 487 -16.11 -21.94 31.21
N ASP A 488 -16.66 -22.85 32.02
CA ASP A 488 -15.95 -23.86 32.82
C ASP A 488 -14.92 -24.70 32.03
N SER A 489 -15.17 -24.92 30.73
CA SER A 489 -14.30 -25.72 29.86
C SER A 489 -12.87 -25.15 29.70
N VAL A 490 -12.70 -23.84 29.87
CA VAL A 490 -11.37 -23.21 29.75
C VAL A 490 -10.51 -23.53 30.97
N ASP A 491 -11.11 -23.66 32.15
CA ASP A 491 -10.39 -23.92 33.39
C ASP A 491 -9.99 -25.39 33.50
N GLU A 492 -10.86 -26.33 33.08
CA GLU A 492 -10.51 -27.76 32.95
C GLU A 492 -9.28 -27.97 32.04
N PHE A 493 -9.20 -27.25 30.92
CA PHE A 493 -8.05 -27.33 30.02
C PHE A 493 -6.76 -26.77 30.67
N LYS A 494 -6.87 -25.70 31.47
CA LYS A 494 -5.71 -25.14 32.19
C LYS A 494 -5.23 -26.06 33.30
N ASP A 495 -6.15 -26.67 34.04
CA ASP A 495 -5.85 -27.59 35.13
C ASP A 495 -5.09 -28.82 34.62
N ALA A 496 -5.38 -29.24 33.38
CA ALA A 496 -4.67 -30.30 32.69
C ALA A 496 -3.34 -29.85 32.03
N GLY A 497 -2.82 -28.66 32.38
CA GLY A 497 -1.55 -28.12 31.90
C GLY A 497 -1.63 -27.36 30.56
N GLY A 498 -2.82 -27.25 29.98
CA GLY A 498 -3.08 -26.41 28.81
C GLY A 498 -2.96 -24.92 29.13
N LYS A 499 -2.80 -24.09 28.09
CA LYS A 499 -2.85 -22.63 28.22
C LYS A 499 -3.66 -22.03 27.11
N GLY A 500 -4.40 -20.96 27.41
CA GLY A 500 -5.29 -20.32 26.44
C GLY A 500 -4.55 -19.86 25.17
N GLU A 501 -3.29 -19.48 25.31
CA GLU A 501 -2.41 -19.08 24.20
C GLU A 501 -2.19 -20.22 23.20
N HIS A 502 -2.16 -21.49 23.63
CA HIS A 502 -2.00 -22.63 22.72
C HIS A 502 -3.22 -22.78 21.80
N ALA A 503 -4.41 -22.69 22.38
CA ALA A 503 -5.68 -22.76 21.65
C ALA A 503 -5.87 -21.54 20.74
N LEU A 504 -5.55 -20.34 21.23
CA LEU A 504 -5.61 -19.12 20.42
C LEU A 504 -4.59 -19.17 19.27
N ASN A 505 -3.38 -19.65 19.49
CA ASN A 505 -2.40 -19.79 18.42
C ASN A 505 -2.86 -20.78 17.36
N PHE A 506 -3.46 -21.90 17.77
CA PHE A 506 -4.07 -22.86 16.86
C PHE A 506 -5.14 -22.22 15.97
N VAL A 507 -6.07 -21.44 16.55
CA VAL A 507 -7.10 -20.73 15.77
C VAL A 507 -6.50 -19.68 14.85
N LEU A 508 -5.56 -18.87 15.35
CA LEU A 508 -4.95 -17.77 14.60
C LEU A 508 -4.12 -18.27 13.43
N ASP A 509 -3.32 -19.33 13.60
CA ASP A 509 -2.52 -19.90 12.52
C ASP A 509 -3.41 -20.52 11.43
N TYR A 510 -4.49 -21.21 11.78
CA TYR A 510 -5.44 -21.71 10.78
C TYR A 510 -6.21 -20.59 10.10
N ALA A 511 -6.68 -19.58 10.85
CA ALA A 511 -7.37 -18.43 10.28
C ALA A 511 -6.47 -17.68 9.30
N GLU A 512 -5.18 -17.53 9.61
CA GLU A 512 -4.18 -16.92 8.73
C GLU A 512 -3.92 -17.78 7.49
N LYS A 513 -3.71 -19.09 7.66
CA LYS A 513 -3.53 -20.04 6.56
C LYS A 513 -4.73 -20.13 5.63
N GLN A 514 -5.95 -20.00 6.15
CA GLN A 514 -7.18 -20.02 5.36
C GLN A 514 -7.55 -18.65 4.79
N SER A 515 -7.00 -17.57 5.32
CA SER A 515 -7.23 -16.22 4.81
C SER A 515 -6.58 -16.01 3.44
N ALA A 516 -6.82 -14.81 2.91
CA ALA A 516 -6.21 -14.31 1.69
C ALA A 516 -4.67 -14.18 1.75
N LEU A 517 -4.04 -14.35 2.93
CA LEU A 517 -2.58 -14.46 3.06
C LEU A 517 -2.05 -15.88 2.84
N GLY A 518 -2.91 -16.90 3.00
CA GLY A 518 -2.55 -18.30 2.81
C GLY A 518 -3.19 -18.89 1.56
N ASP A 519 -4.09 -19.88 1.73
CA ASP A 519 -4.75 -20.58 0.63
C ASP A 519 -6.03 -19.90 0.13
N GLY A 520 -6.58 -18.94 0.88
CA GLY A 520 -7.80 -18.22 0.55
C GLY A 520 -9.08 -19.06 0.66
N SER A 521 -9.04 -20.22 1.33
CA SER A 521 -10.20 -21.10 1.50
C SER A 521 -11.32 -20.46 2.32
N PHE A 522 -10.98 -19.55 3.24
CA PHE A 522 -11.98 -18.77 3.97
C PHE A 522 -12.72 -17.83 3.04
N GLU A 523 -12.01 -17.08 2.19
CA GLU A 523 -12.60 -16.18 1.20
C GLU A 523 -13.47 -16.96 0.20
N ALA A 524 -12.98 -18.10 -0.31
CA ALA A 524 -13.76 -18.98 -1.18
C ALA A 524 -15.06 -19.47 -0.50
N PHE A 525 -15.00 -19.81 0.79
CA PHE A 525 -16.16 -20.23 1.56
C PHE A 525 -17.19 -19.11 1.75
N VAL A 526 -16.75 -17.89 2.12
CA VAL A 526 -17.70 -16.77 2.33
C VAL A 526 -18.24 -16.18 1.03
N GLU A 527 -17.58 -16.44 -0.10
CA GLU A 527 -18.04 -16.04 -1.43
C GLU A 527 -18.91 -17.10 -2.12
N ASP A 528 -18.98 -18.31 -1.56
CA ASP A 528 -19.78 -19.42 -2.08
C ASP A 528 -21.26 -19.00 -2.24
N PRO A 529 -21.84 -19.12 -3.45
CA PRO A 529 -23.25 -18.81 -3.69
C PRO A 529 -24.23 -19.58 -2.81
N GLU A 530 -23.88 -20.79 -2.36
CA GLU A 530 -24.72 -21.60 -1.47
C GLU A 530 -24.73 -21.05 -0.04
N MET A 531 -23.71 -20.28 0.33
CA MET A 531 -23.53 -19.66 1.65
C MET A 531 -24.12 -18.24 1.71
N LEU A 532 -25.31 -18.03 1.13
CA LEU A 532 -25.88 -16.69 0.92
C LEU A 532 -25.94 -15.81 2.18
N ASP A 533 -26.32 -16.38 3.33
CA ASP A 533 -26.44 -15.63 4.59
C ASP A 533 -25.07 -15.27 5.19
N THR A 534 -24.11 -16.20 5.11
CA THR A 534 -22.70 -15.97 5.48
C THR A 534 -22.12 -14.85 4.63
N ARG A 535 -22.32 -14.93 3.31
CA ARG A 535 -21.85 -13.95 2.35
C ARG A 535 -22.41 -12.56 2.61
N LYS A 536 -23.74 -12.43 2.73
CA LYS A 536 -24.40 -11.16 3.06
C LYS A 536 -23.86 -10.57 4.36
N THR A 537 -23.71 -11.40 5.39
CA THR A 537 -23.15 -10.96 6.68
C THR A 537 -21.73 -10.44 6.50
N TRP A 538 -20.88 -11.17 5.78
CA TRP A 538 -19.49 -10.80 5.53
C TRP A 538 -19.35 -9.51 4.72
N GLU A 539 -20.14 -9.35 3.67
CA GLU A 539 -20.16 -8.17 2.81
C GLU A 539 -20.59 -6.91 3.57
N MET A 540 -21.53 -7.04 4.52
CA MET A 540 -21.97 -5.94 5.39
C MET A 540 -20.92 -5.48 6.41
N LEU A 541 -19.92 -6.30 6.74
CA LEU A 541 -18.87 -5.91 7.68
C LEU A 541 -17.94 -4.90 7.01
N PRO A 542 -17.63 -3.76 7.69
CA PRO A 542 -16.75 -2.76 7.11
C PRO A 542 -15.33 -3.33 7.01
N LYS A 543 -14.65 -2.96 5.92
CA LYS A 543 -13.24 -3.29 5.71
C LYS A 543 -12.32 -2.43 6.56
N CYS A 544 -11.22 -3.00 6.99
CA CYS A 544 -10.20 -2.33 7.79
C CYS A 544 -8.80 -2.80 7.40
N GLU A 545 -7.80 -1.93 7.57
CA GLU A 545 -6.39 -2.32 7.41
C GLU A 545 -5.94 -3.42 8.40
N ASN A 546 -6.70 -3.63 9.47
CA ASN A 546 -6.44 -4.67 10.46
C ASN A 546 -7.13 -6.01 10.12
N ASP A 547 -7.84 -6.10 9.00
CA ASP A 547 -8.57 -7.33 8.60
C ASP A 547 -7.66 -8.53 8.36
N LEU A 548 -6.38 -8.32 8.09
CA LEU A 548 -5.38 -9.37 7.86
C LEU A 548 -4.13 -9.22 8.77
N ASP A 549 -4.18 -8.35 9.79
CA ASP A 549 -3.03 -8.15 10.68
C ASP A 549 -3.01 -9.15 11.85
N PHE A 550 -2.81 -10.43 11.52
CA PHE A 550 -2.68 -11.50 12.50
C PHE A 550 -1.47 -11.32 13.43
N GLY A 551 -0.44 -10.59 12.99
CA GLY A 551 0.72 -10.25 13.80
C GLY A 551 0.35 -9.29 14.94
N LEU A 552 -0.36 -8.21 14.63
CA LEU A 552 -0.93 -7.32 15.64
C LEU A 552 -1.83 -8.08 16.60
N MET A 553 -2.71 -8.94 16.09
CA MET A 553 -3.63 -9.71 16.92
C MET A 553 -2.91 -10.63 17.92
N ARG A 554 -1.90 -11.39 17.47
CA ARG A 554 -1.09 -12.24 18.37
C ARG A 554 -0.45 -11.42 19.48
N ARG A 555 0.12 -10.24 19.15
CA ARG A 555 0.71 -9.33 20.15
C ARG A 555 -0.31 -8.86 21.18
N MET A 556 -1.48 -8.40 20.72
CA MET A 556 -2.53 -7.89 21.62
C MET A 556 -3.09 -8.97 22.54
N LEU A 557 -3.16 -10.21 22.05
CA LEU A 557 -3.59 -11.39 22.82
C LEU A 557 -2.45 -12.06 23.60
N ARG A 558 -1.22 -11.54 23.54
CA ARG A 558 -0.02 -12.14 24.14
C ARG A 558 0.24 -13.58 23.71
N VAL A 559 -0.21 -13.93 22.51
CA VAL A 559 0.06 -15.23 21.89
C VAL A 559 1.48 -15.16 21.31
N PRO A 560 2.41 -16.05 21.73
CA PRO A 560 3.75 -16.05 21.18
C PRO A 560 3.70 -16.31 19.67
N PRO A 561 4.58 -15.67 18.86
CA PRO A 561 4.74 -16.08 17.47
C PRO A 561 5.13 -17.56 17.43
N ASP A 562 4.63 -18.29 16.44
CA ASP A 562 4.81 -19.75 16.34
C ASP A 562 6.25 -20.17 16.70
N VAL A 563 6.37 -21.04 17.68
CA VAL A 563 7.55 -21.91 17.84
C VAL A 563 7.38 -23.00 16.78
N ARG A 564 7.72 -22.70 15.53
CA ARG A 564 7.71 -23.70 14.46
C ARG A 564 8.78 -24.76 14.67
#